data_AF-K0DXL5-F1
#
_entry.id   AF-K0DXL5-F1
#
_cell.length_a   1.000
_cell.length_b   1.000
_cell.length_c   1.000
_cell.angle_alpha   90.00
_cell.angle_beta   90.00
_cell.angle_gamma   90.00
#
_symmetry.space_group_name_H-M   'P 1'
#
loop_
_entity.id
_entity.type
_entity.pdbx_description
1 polymer ?
#
loop_
_entity_poly.entity_id
_entity_poly.type
_entity_poly.pdbx_seq_one_letter_code
_entity_poly.pdbx_strand_id
1 'polypeptide(L)'
;MRLTILINGSDPTVSHDYAVLWLDTDQRRWSREAHQGIDLPPWGELHDEDGVTTLCAPSNNAPLCTLRGLHVDRKQRVSAAQGDAAWTALRNRTPTSGFWRLQAVDRQNVHAENSVFGN
;
A
#
# COMPACT_ATOMS: atom_id res chain seq x y z
N MET A 1 2.38 11.95 -4.78
CA MET A 1 1.50 11.08 -5.61
C MET A 1 0.86 10.04 -4.71
N ARG A 2 -0.39 9.68 -4.98
CA ARG A 2 -1.11 8.64 -4.25
C ARG A 2 -1.45 7.46 -5.15
N LEU A 3 -1.21 6.25 -4.67
CA LEU A 3 -1.54 5.01 -5.37
C LEU A 3 -2.63 4.26 -4.61
N THR A 4 -3.58 3.68 -5.33
CA THR A 4 -4.54 2.73 -4.76
C THR A 4 -4.14 1.33 -5.18
N ILE A 5 -3.81 0.49 -4.20
CA ILE A 5 -3.35 -0.89 -4.38
C ILE A 5 -4.40 -1.84 -3.83
N LEU A 6 -4.74 -2.88 -4.59
CA LEU A 6 -5.56 -4.00 -4.15
C LEU A 6 -4.65 -5.22 -3.91
N ILE A 7 -4.70 -5.78 -2.71
CA ILE A 7 -4.03 -7.02 -2.34
C ILE A 7 -5.01 -8.18 -2.48
N ASN A 8 -4.56 -9.23 -3.15
CA ASN A 8 -5.20 -10.54 -3.30
C ASN A 8 -6.60 -10.53 -3.93
N GLY A 9 -7.03 -9.41 -4.50
CA GLY A 9 -8.31 -9.31 -5.20
C GLY A 9 -8.19 -9.79 -6.65
N SER A 10 -8.68 -10.99 -6.95
CA SER A 10 -9.16 -11.30 -8.31
C SER A 10 -9.98 -12.57 -8.50
N ASP A 11 -10.05 -13.49 -7.54
CA ASP A 11 -10.78 -14.73 -7.79
C ASP A 11 -11.71 -15.10 -6.62
N PRO A 12 -13.04 -14.93 -6.78
CA PRO A 12 -14.01 -15.25 -5.74
C PRO A 12 -14.10 -16.75 -5.42
N THR A 13 -13.37 -17.61 -6.14
CA THR A 13 -13.38 -19.06 -5.92
C THR A 13 -12.20 -19.55 -5.06
N VAL A 14 -11.16 -18.74 -4.85
CA VAL A 14 -9.89 -19.20 -4.21
C VAL A 14 -9.54 -18.48 -2.92
N SER A 15 -9.95 -17.22 -2.73
CA SER A 15 -9.75 -16.51 -1.45
C SER A 15 -10.64 -15.27 -1.34
N HIS A 16 -11.37 -15.15 -0.24
CA HIS A 16 -12.18 -13.95 0.05
C HIS A 16 -11.33 -12.85 0.72
N ASP A 17 -10.05 -13.13 0.99
CA ASP A 17 -9.21 -12.22 1.75
C ASP A 17 -8.62 -11.15 0.82
N TYR A 18 -8.95 -9.89 1.06
CA TYR A 18 -8.42 -8.76 0.30
C TYR A 18 -8.12 -7.56 1.19
N ALA A 19 -7.27 -6.65 0.69
CA ALA A 19 -7.08 -5.33 1.29
C ALA A 19 -6.94 -4.27 0.20
N VAL A 20 -7.60 -3.14 0.38
CA VAL A 20 -7.42 -1.93 -0.43
C VAL A 20 -6.56 -0.96 0.38
N LEU A 21 -5.42 -0.60 -0.19
CA LEU A 21 -4.42 0.24 0.44
C LEU A 21 -4.22 1.51 -0.37
N TRP A 22 -4.10 2.63 0.32
CA TRP A 22 -3.65 3.89 -0.27
C TRP A 22 -2.21 4.13 0.13
N LEU A 23 -1.35 4.37 -0.85
CA LEU A 23 0.06 4.65 -0.64
C LEU A 23 0.34 6.09 -1.05
N ASP A 24 0.75 6.91 -0.10
CA ASP A 24 1.24 8.26 -0.33
C ASP A 24 2.77 8.20 -0.42
N THR A 25 3.29 8.31 -1.63
CA THR A 25 4.74 8.20 -1.91
C THR A 25 5.48 9.48 -1.56
N ASP A 26 4.77 10.60 -1.41
CA ASP A 26 5.36 11.89 -1.05
C ASP A 26 5.61 11.92 0.46
N GLN A 27 4.58 11.57 1.22
CA GLN A 27 4.63 11.53 2.68
C GLN A 27 5.21 10.22 3.22
N ARG A 28 5.50 9.25 2.36
CA ARG A 28 5.97 7.89 2.72
C ARG A 28 5.05 7.23 3.76
N ARG A 29 3.75 7.35 3.54
CA ARG A 29 2.72 6.78 4.41
C ARG A 29 1.78 5.91 3.61
N TRP A 30 1.15 4.97 4.28
CA TRP A 30 0.06 4.20 3.70
C TRP A 30 -1.12 4.13 4.65
N SER A 31 -2.32 3.97 4.11
CA SER A 31 -3.55 3.71 4.84
C SER A 31 -4.29 2.51 4.26
N ARG A 32 -5.07 1.84 5.09
CA ARG A 32 -5.97 0.77 4.70
C ARG A 32 -7.39 1.29 4.63
N GLU A 33 -7.95 1.31 3.43
CA GLU A 33 -9.30 1.84 3.18
C GLU A 33 -10.38 0.78 3.35
N ALA A 34 -10.10 -0.45 2.90
CA ALA A 34 -11.02 -1.57 3.01
C ALA A 34 -10.25 -2.87 3.16
N HIS A 35 -10.86 -3.87 3.78
CA HIS A 35 -10.27 -5.21 3.86
C HIS A 35 -11.31 -6.26 4.24
N GLN A 36 -11.00 -7.50 3.90
CA GLN A 36 -11.64 -8.70 4.41
C GLN A 36 -10.52 -9.71 4.69
N GLY A 37 -10.43 -10.19 5.93
CA GLY A 37 -9.47 -11.19 6.43
C GLY A 37 -7.96 -10.90 6.33
N ILE A 38 -7.53 -9.94 5.51
CA ILE A 38 -6.20 -9.32 5.58
C ILE A 38 -6.22 -8.27 6.69
N ASP A 39 -5.77 -8.66 7.89
CA ASP A 39 -5.75 -7.82 9.09
C ASP A 39 -4.42 -7.05 9.16
N LEU A 40 -4.36 -5.92 8.44
CA LEU A 40 -3.29 -4.92 8.52
C LEU A 40 -3.75 -3.74 9.41
N PRO A 41 -2.82 -2.96 10.01
CA PRO A 41 -3.20 -1.75 10.74
C PRO A 41 -3.87 -0.73 9.80
N PRO A 42 -4.61 0.25 10.37
CA PRO A 42 -5.32 1.26 9.58
C PRO A 42 -4.38 2.17 8.78
N TRP A 43 -3.14 2.36 9.24
CA TRP A 43 -2.12 3.13 8.55
C TRP A 43 -0.73 2.73 9.02
N GLY A 44 0.30 3.21 8.32
CA GLY A 44 1.68 3.06 8.71
C GLY A 44 2.65 3.79 7.77
N GLU A 45 3.91 3.38 7.79
CA GLU A 45 5.00 3.99 7.05
C GLU A 45 5.38 3.15 5.83
N LEU A 46 5.79 3.82 4.75
CA LEU A 46 6.14 3.22 3.47
C LEU A 46 7.63 3.37 3.20
N HIS A 47 8.31 2.26 2.98
CA HIS A 47 9.73 2.20 2.61
C HIS A 47 9.87 1.57 1.23
N ASP A 48 10.49 2.26 0.29
CA ASP A 48 10.85 1.71 -1.03
C ASP A 48 12.36 1.47 -1.05
N GLU A 49 12.77 0.21 -1.19
CA GLU A 49 14.17 -0.21 -1.26
C GLU A 49 14.32 -1.27 -2.37
N ASP A 50 15.28 -1.08 -3.27
CA ASP A 50 15.64 -2.03 -4.34
C ASP A 50 14.45 -2.61 -5.13
N GLY A 51 13.42 -1.79 -5.39
CA GLY A 51 12.24 -2.18 -6.16
C GLY A 51 11.21 -3.00 -5.37
N VAL A 52 11.33 -3.01 -4.04
CA VAL A 52 10.38 -3.60 -3.10
C VAL A 52 9.80 -2.50 -2.22
N THR A 53 8.51 -2.24 -2.40
CA THR A 53 7.78 -1.36 -1.48
C THR A 53 7.35 -2.14 -0.25
N THR A 54 7.85 -1.75 0.91
CA THR A 54 7.56 -2.32 2.23
C THR A 54 6.64 -1.40 3.01
N LEU A 55 5.58 -1.98 3.57
CA LEU A 55 4.61 -1.34 4.44
C LEU A 55 4.89 -1.76 5.88
N CYS A 56 5.22 -0.77 6.71
CA CYS A 56 5.54 -0.95 8.13
C CYS A 56 4.39 -0.46 9.00
N ALA A 57 4.35 -0.92 10.25
CA ALA A 57 3.43 -0.37 11.26
C ALA A 57 3.84 1.06 11.64
N PRO A 58 2.92 1.87 12.20
CA PRO A 58 3.27 3.22 12.64
C PRO A 58 4.31 3.14 13.77
N SER A 59 5.40 3.90 13.64
CA SER A 59 6.47 3.98 14.64
C SER A 59 7.23 2.66 14.87
N ASN A 60 7.07 1.68 13.98
CA ASN A 60 7.70 0.37 14.10
C ASN A 60 8.17 -0.11 12.72
N ASN A 61 9.49 -0.25 12.55
CA ASN A 61 10.11 -0.69 11.30
C ASN A 61 9.86 -2.17 10.94
N ALA A 62 9.02 -2.89 11.68
CA ALA A 62 8.72 -4.27 11.32
C ALA A 62 7.89 -4.32 10.02
N PRO A 63 8.33 -5.05 8.99
CA PRO A 63 7.61 -5.17 7.74
C PRO A 63 6.32 -5.97 7.96
N LEU A 64 5.19 -5.35 7.62
CA LEU A 64 3.87 -5.99 7.69
C LEU A 64 3.42 -6.52 6.35
N CYS A 65 3.76 -5.83 5.27
CA CYS A 65 3.44 -6.21 3.91
C CYS A 65 4.55 -5.75 2.96
N THR A 66 4.90 -6.56 1.97
CA THR A 66 5.86 -6.22 0.92
C THR A 66 5.19 -6.38 -0.45
N LEU A 67 5.45 -5.41 -1.32
CA LEU A 67 4.90 -5.30 -2.67
C LEU A 67 6.08 -5.32 -3.64
N ARG A 68 6.36 -6.51 -4.18
CA ARG A 68 7.52 -6.71 -5.07
C ARG A 68 7.21 -6.19 -6.46
N GLY A 69 8.16 -5.45 -7.04
CA GLY A 69 8.02 -4.83 -8.36
C GLY A 69 7.20 -3.53 -8.34
N LEU A 70 6.65 -3.14 -7.18
CA LEU A 70 6.11 -1.80 -6.99
C LEU A 70 7.27 -0.87 -6.69
N HIS A 71 7.57 0.00 -7.64
CA HIS A 71 8.54 1.08 -7.49
C HIS A 71 8.00 2.33 -8.17
N VAL A 72 8.28 3.48 -7.57
CA VAL A 72 7.93 4.79 -8.10
C VAL A 72 9.20 5.56 -8.37
N ASP A 73 9.44 5.84 -9.66
CA ASP A 73 10.63 6.59 -10.04
C ASP A 73 10.51 8.08 -9.69
N ARG A 74 11.63 8.81 -9.81
CA ARG A 74 11.68 10.26 -9.58
C ARG A 74 10.71 11.05 -10.47
N LYS A 75 10.25 10.48 -11.59
CA LYS A 75 9.28 11.08 -12.51
C LYS A 75 7.83 10.70 -12.16
N GLN A 76 7.58 10.11 -11.00
CA GLN A 76 6.25 9.70 -10.54
C GLN A 76 5.58 8.69 -11.49
N ARG A 77 6.38 7.79 -12.07
CA ARG A 77 5.95 6.66 -12.88
C ARG A 77 6.05 5.40 -12.02
N VAL A 78 4.99 4.59 -12.08
CA VAL A 78 4.96 3.29 -11.42
C VAL A 78 5.56 2.26 -12.38
N SER A 79 6.51 1.46 -11.91
CA SER A 79 7.22 0.47 -12.74
C SER A 79 6.34 -0.68 -13.22
N ALA A 80 5.30 -1.04 -12.45
CA ALA A 80 4.37 -2.12 -12.76
C ALA A 80 2.94 -1.80 -12.30
N ALA A 81 1.96 -2.46 -12.91
CA ALA A 81 0.55 -2.38 -12.49
C ALA A 81 0.11 -3.57 -11.62
N GLN A 82 0.98 -4.57 -11.45
CA GLN A 82 0.73 -5.74 -10.61
C GLN A 82 2.05 -6.44 -10.27
N GLY A 83 2.05 -7.24 -9.21
CA GLY A 83 3.20 -8.03 -8.79
C GLY A 83 2.89 -8.95 -7.62
N ASP A 84 3.93 -9.55 -7.05
CA ASP A 84 3.85 -10.42 -5.88
C ASP A 84 3.73 -9.60 -4.60
N ALA A 85 2.84 -10.03 -3.70
CA ALA A 85 2.64 -9.44 -2.39
C ALA A 85 2.86 -10.50 -1.31
N ALA A 86 3.53 -10.13 -0.23
CA ALA A 86 3.61 -10.96 0.97
C ALA A 86 3.22 -10.13 2.19
N TRP A 87 2.38 -10.67 3.07
CA TRP A 87 1.97 -9.97 4.28
C TRP A 87 1.93 -10.90 5.48
N THR A 88 2.10 -10.32 6.66
CA THR A 88 1.95 -11.04 7.93
C THR A 88 0.66 -10.58 8.60
N ALA A 89 -0.34 -11.46 8.67
CA ALA A 89 -1.58 -11.14 9.35
C ALA A 89 -1.34 -10.96 10.86
N LEU A 90 -1.83 -9.87 11.45
CA LEU A 90 -1.66 -9.57 12.88
C LEU A 90 -2.17 -10.70 13.79
N ARG A 91 -3.28 -11.36 13.42
CA ARG A 91 -3.92 -12.41 14.23
C ARG A 91 -3.16 -13.73 14.21
N ASN A 92 -2.64 -14.14 13.06
CA ASN A 92 -2.09 -15.48 12.88
C ASN A 92 -0.56 -15.48 12.81
N ARG A 93 0.08 -14.31 12.74
CA ARG A 93 1.54 -14.11 12.52
C ARG A 93 2.14 -15.04 11.46
N THR A 94 1.31 -15.50 10.54
CA THR A 94 1.70 -16.41 9.49
C THR A 94 1.96 -15.56 8.25
N PRO A 95 3.14 -15.66 7.62
CA PRO A 95 3.40 -14.99 6.37
C PRO A 95 2.55 -15.64 5.27
N THR A 96 1.73 -14.83 4.63
CA THR A 96 0.87 -15.22 3.52
C THR A 96 1.38 -14.52 2.25
N SER A 97 1.42 -15.26 1.15
CA SER A 97 1.76 -14.73 -0.17
C SER A 97 0.52 -14.59 -1.04
N GLY A 98 0.53 -13.62 -1.94
CA GLY A 98 -0.52 -13.35 -2.90
C GLY A 98 -0.06 -12.33 -3.94
N PHE A 99 -0.99 -11.57 -4.49
CA PHE A 99 -0.67 -10.59 -5.54
C PHE A 99 -1.15 -9.21 -5.16
N TRP A 100 -0.45 -8.18 -5.60
CA TRP A 100 -0.96 -6.81 -5.57
C TRP A 100 -1.28 -6.34 -6.97
N ARG A 101 -2.25 -5.43 -7.06
CA ARG A 101 -2.63 -4.75 -8.30
C ARG A 101 -2.86 -3.28 -8.07
N LEU A 102 -2.31 -2.47 -8.96
CA LEU A 102 -2.58 -1.04 -9.03
C LEU A 102 -3.99 -0.83 -9.58
N GLN A 103 -4.85 -0.21 -8.78
CA GLN A 103 -6.22 0.14 -9.16
C GLN A 103 -6.29 1.57 -9.71
N ALA A 104 -5.57 2.50 -9.08
CA ALA A 104 -5.58 3.90 -9.46
C ALA A 104 -4.25 4.58 -9.15
N VAL A 105 -3.94 5.62 -9.93
CA VAL A 105 -2.81 6.52 -9.71
C VAL A 105 -3.36 7.94 -9.67
N ASP A 106 -3.34 8.54 -8.50
CA ASP A 106 -3.64 9.95 -8.33
C ASP A 106 -2.33 10.75 -8.28
N ARG A 107 -2.08 11.55 -9.32
CA ARG A 107 -0.88 12.38 -9.44
C ARG A 107 -1.12 13.81 -8.98
N GLN A 108 -2.31 14.14 -8.50
CA GLN A 108 -2.56 15.47 -7.98
C GLN A 108 -1.70 15.66 -6.74
N ASN A 109 -0.78 16.62 -6.80
CA ASN A 109 -0.23 17.18 -5.59
C ASN A 109 -1.42 17.87 -4.93
N VAL A 110 -1.98 17.28 -3.88
CA VAL A 110 -3.04 17.91 -3.12
C VAL A 110 -2.40 19.12 -2.46
N HIS A 111 -2.30 20.22 -3.20
CA HIS A 111 -2.34 21.54 -2.61
C HIS A 111 -3.64 21.54 -1.83
N ALA A 112 -3.54 21.59 -0.50
CA ALA A 112 -4.71 21.85 0.31
C ALA A 112 -5.37 23.11 -0.27
N GLU A 113 -6.59 22.98 -0.82
CA GLU A 113 -7.37 24.13 -1.30
C GLU A 113 -7.62 25.15 -0.17
N ASN A 114 -7.38 24.76 1.09
CA ASN A 114 -7.38 25.61 2.26
C ASN A 114 -6.00 25.72 2.92
N SER A 115 -5.05 26.43 2.28
CA SER A 115 -3.97 27.12 2.99
C SER A 115 -4.43 28.49 3.52
N VAL A 116 -5.67 28.58 4.01
CA VAL A 116 -6.25 29.82 4.59
C VAL A 116 -6.83 29.52 5.97
N PHE A 117 -5.94 29.26 6.92
CA PHE A 117 -6.17 29.52 8.35
C PHE A 117 -4.80 29.91 8.91
N GLY A 118 -4.50 31.12 9.35
CA GLY A 118 -5.24 32.35 9.50
C GLY A 118 -4.22 33.48 9.74
N ASN A 119 -4.73 34.70 9.66
CA ASN A 119 -4.08 35.99 9.87
C ASN A 119 -3.34 36.13 11.20
#